data_AF-A0A3D1A0I8-F1
#
_entry.id   AF-A0A3D1A0I8-F1
#
_cell.length_a   1.000
_cell.length_b   1.000
_cell.length_c   1.000
_cell.angle_alpha   90.00
_cell.angle_beta   90.00
_cell.angle_gamma   90.00
#
_symmetry.space_group_name_H-M   'P 1'
#
loop_
_entity.id
_entity.type
_entity.pdbx_description
1 polymer ?
#
loop_
_entity_poly.entity_id
_entity_poly.type
_entity_poly.pdbx_seq_one_letter_code
_entity_poly.pdbx_strand_id
1 'polypeptide(L)'
;MMIEFNPGDASHFQNETILPLFEAMRSQGPLHYCETSNYGPYWSVLNYPEIMAIDKNHAQFSSDAGLGGIIIDDAIFKDDDAGFFLQNFISMDPPQHGPQRKAVN
;
A
#
# COMPACT_ATOMS: atom_id res chain seq x y z
N MET A 1 -23.13 -14.62 1.77
CA MET A 1 -22.41 -13.87 0.71
C MET A 1 -21.41 -13.01 1.45
N MET A 2 -20.10 -13.23 1.25
CA MET A 2 -19.08 -12.35 1.84
C MET A 2 -19.27 -10.98 1.21
N ILE A 3 -19.31 -9.92 2.02
CA ILE A 3 -19.30 -8.55 1.51
C ILE A 3 -17.88 -8.32 1.00
N GLU A 4 -17.72 -8.06 -0.28
CA GLU A 4 -16.42 -7.66 -0.84
C GLU A 4 -16.20 -6.18 -0.51
N PHE A 5 -15.09 -5.88 0.16
CA PHE A 5 -14.70 -4.53 0.54
C PHE A 5 -13.63 -4.02 -0.43
N ASN A 6 -13.84 -2.83 -1.00
CA ASN A 6 -12.83 -2.11 -1.77
C ASN A 6 -12.58 -0.71 -1.15
N PRO A 7 -11.79 -0.61 -0.07
CA PRO A 7 -11.45 0.70 0.51
C PRO A 7 -10.58 1.58 -0.40
N GLY A 8 -10.04 1.05 -1.51
CA GLY A 8 -9.27 1.80 -2.49
C GLY A 8 -10.14 2.64 -3.43
N ASP A 9 -11.46 2.44 -3.46
CA ASP A 9 -12.35 3.32 -4.20
C ASP A 9 -12.32 4.74 -3.61
N ALA A 10 -11.83 5.69 -4.42
CA ALA A 10 -11.70 7.10 -4.08
C ALA A 10 -13.03 7.73 -3.65
N SER A 11 -14.17 7.18 -4.08
CA SER A 11 -15.50 7.64 -3.68
C SER A 11 -15.70 7.58 -2.15
N HIS A 12 -15.05 6.64 -1.45
CA HIS A 12 -15.12 6.56 0.02
C HIS A 12 -14.44 7.74 0.71
N PHE A 13 -13.37 8.26 0.13
CA PHE A 13 -12.67 9.44 0.63
C PHE A 13 -13.44 10.71 0.27
N GLN A 14 -13.90 10.82 -0.98
CA GLN A 14 -14.67 11.97 -1.45
C GLN A 14 -15.97 12.18 -0.65
N ASN A 15 -16.65 11.08 -0.30
CA ASN A 15 -17.93 11.12 0.40
C ASN A 15 -17.78 10.93 1.93
N GLU A 16 -16.55 10.96 2.46
CA GLU A 16 -16.26 10.83 3.90
C GLU A 16 -16.81 9.53 4.54
N THR A 17 -16.91 8.45 3.76
CA THR A 17 -17.42 7.14 4.22
C THR A 17 -16.32 6.13 4.58
N ILE A 18 -15.04 6.51 4.42
CA ILE A 18 -13.90 5.61 4.65
C ILE A 18 -13.77 5.13 6.10
N LEU A 19 -14.07 5.99 7.10
CA LEU A 19 -13.96 5.60 8.51
C LEU A 19 -15.05 4.58 8.93
N PRO A 20 -16.35 4.79 8.59
CA PRO A 20 -17.38 3.77 8.77
C PRO A 20 -17.06 2.46 8.04
N LEU A 21 -16.50 2.53 6.82
CA LEU A 21 -16.09 1.34 6.07
C LEU A 21 -15.03 0.54 6.85
N PHE A 22 -13.97 1.20 7.33
CA PHE A 22 -12.93 0.52 8.11
C PHE A 22 -13.45 -0.05 9.43
N GLU A 23 -14.46 0.58 10.06
CA GLU A 23 -15.13 0.01 11.25
C GLU A 23 -15.85 -1.31 10.90
N ALA A 24 -16.64 -1.31 9.83
CA ALA A 24 -17.32 -2.51 9.34
C ALA A 24 -16.33 -3.62 8.97
N MET A 25 -15.23 -3.29 8.28
CA MET A 25 -14.18 -4.25 7.92
C MET A 25 -13.52 -4.84 9.17
N ARG A 26 -13.10 -4.00 10.13
CA ARG A 26 -12.47 -4.47 11.38
C ARG A 26 -13.36 -5.42 12.18
N SER A 27 -14.69 -5.27 12.11
CA SER A 27 -15.65 -6.19 12.75
C SER A 27 -15.57 -7.62 12.20
N GLN A 28 -15.08 -7.79 10.98
CA GLN A 28 -14.95 -9.08 10.29
C GLN A 28 -13.51 -9.63 10.31
N GLY A 29 -12.55 -8.88 10.86
CA GLY A 29 -11.14 -9.27 10.97
C GLY A 29 -10.19 -8.13 10.58
N PRO A 30 -8.88 -8.27 10.86
CA PRO A 30 -7.90 -7.22 10.57
C PRO A 30 -7.28 -7.28 9.16
N LEU A 31 -7.43 -8.41 8.46
CA LEU A 31 -6.86 -8.65 7.14
C LEU A 31 -7.98 -8.94 6.14
N HIS A 32 -8.03 -8.17 5.05
CA HIS A 32 -9.04 -8.31 4.00
C HIS A 32 -8.37 -8.34 2.65
N TYR A 33 -8.67 -9.36 1.85
CA TYR A 33 -8.27 -9.41 0.45
C TYR A 33 -9.38 -8.78 -0.41
N CYS A 34 -9.00 -7.79 -1.21
CA CYS A 34 -9.85 -7.20 -2.23
C CYS A 34 -9.43 -7.81 -3.57
N GLU A 35 -10.32 -8.58 -4.21
CA GLU A 35 -10.00 -9.26 -5.46
C GLU A 35 -10.12 -8.31 -6.65
N THR A 36 -11.09 -7.40 -6.61
CA THR A 36 -11.36 -6.46 -7.72
C THR A 36 -11.26 -5.00 -7.27
N SER A 37 -10.32 -4.24 -7.86
CA SER A 37 -10.20 -2.79 -7.68
C SER A 37 -9.64 -2.10 -8.93
N ASN A 38 -9.64 -0.76 -8.93
CA ASN A 38 -9.01 0.04 -9.99
C ASN A 38 -7.47 -0.15 -10.07
N TYR A 39 -6.87 -0.72 -9.02
CA TYR A 39 -5.42 -0.94 -8.90
C TYR A 39 -5.04 -2.43 -8.93
N GLY A 40 -5.99 -3.30 -9.31
CA GLY A 40 -5.82 -4.75 -9.19
C GLY A 40 -6.09 -5.28 -7.78
N PRO A 41 -5.80 -6.57 -7.51
CA PRO A 41 -6.03 -7.18 -6.21
C PRO A 41 -5.03 -6.73 -5.16
N TYR A 42 -5.46 -6.54 -3.90
CA TYR A 42 -4.58 -6.14 -2.82
C TYR A 42 -5.09 -6.58 -1.44
N TRP A 43 -4.20 -6.50 -0.45
CA TRP A 43 -4.54 -6.76 0.96
C TRP A 43 -4.70 -5.44 1.73
N SER A 44 -5.81 -5.32 2.46
CA SER A 44 -6.02 -4.27 3.46
C SER A 44 -5.63 -4.78 4.84
N VAL A 45 -4.73 -4.06 5.51
CA VAL A 45 -4.26 -4.36 6.88
C VAL A 45 -4.78 -3.27 7.81
N LEU A 46 -5.68 -3.62 8.74
CA LEU A 46 -6.54 -2.65 9.43
C LEU A 46 -6.31 -2.50 10.93
N ASN A 47 -5.33 -3.21 11.50
CA ASN A 47 -5.01 -3.09 12.92
C ASN A 47 -3.54 -2.66 13.13
N TYR A 48 -3.29 -2.05 14.28
CA TYR A 48 -1.96 -1.55 14.62
C TYR A 48 -0.89 -2.66 14.72
N PRO A 49 -1.13 -3.81 15.39
CA PRO A 49 -0.10 -4.86 15.50
C PRO A 49 0.38 -5.40 14.14
N GLU A 50 -0.52 -5.66 13.20
CA GLU A 50 -0.17 -6.19 11.88
C GLU A 50 0.54 -5.12 11.03
N ILE A 51 0.08 -3.87 11.06
CA ILE A 51 0.78 -2.75 10.38
C ILE A 51 2.22 -2.65 10.88
N MET A 52 2.42 -2.66 12.20
CA MET A 52 3.76 -2.60 12.81
C MET A 52 4.62 -3.82 12.48
N ALA A 53 4.02 -5.00 12.38
CA ALA A 53 4.74 -6.23 12.03
C ALA A 53 5.24 -6.19 10.57
N ILE A 54 4.39 -5.70 9.65
CA ILE A 54 4.72 -5.52 8.24
C ILE A 54 5.79 -4.44 8.05
N ASP A 55 5.59 -3.25 8.61
CA ASP A 55 6.49 -2.10 8.47
C ASP A 55 7.91 -2.39 8.99
N LYS A 56 8.03 -3.23 10.03
CA LYS A 56 9.34 -3.68 10.54
C LYS A 56 10.00 -4.79 9.72
N ASN A 57 9.23 -5.53 8.92
CA ASN A 57 9.71 -6.68 8.16
C ASN A 57 9.91 -6.33 6.67
N HIS A 58 10.69 -5.27 6.43
CA HIS A 58 10.99 -4.76 5.10
C HIS A 58 11.70 -5.79 4.18
N ALA A 59 12.29 -6.85 4.74
CA ALA A 59 12.88 -7.93 3.95
C ALA A 59 11.83 -8.85 3.31
N GLN A 60 10.66 -8.99 3.92
CA GLN A 60 9.53 -9.75 3.37
C GLN A 60 8.53 -8.85 2.63
N PHE A 61 8.38 -7.60 3.07
CA PHE A 61 7.50 -6.60 2.48
C PHE A 61 8.34 -5.45 1.93
N SER A 62 8.75 -5.59 0.66
CA SER A 62 9.60 -4.63 -0.04
C SER A 62 8.88 -3.32 -0.32
N SER A 63 9.63 -2.22 -0.31
CA SER A 63 9.18 -0.89 -0.74
C SER A 63 9.76 -0.48 -2.10
N ASP A 64 10.48 -1.38 -2.78
CA ASP A 64 11.25 -1.04 -3.98
C ASP A 64 10.35 -0.59 -5.14
N ALA A 65 10.67 0.56 -5.76
CA ALA A 65 9.95 1.08 -6.92
C ALA A 65 9.89 0.11 -8.11
N GLY A 66 10.88 -0.77 -8.25
CA GLY A 66 10.89 -1.83 -9.27
C GLY A 66 9.79 -2.87 -9.07
N LEU A 67 9.20 -2.96 -7.88
CA LEU A 67 8.09 -3.84 -7.53
C LEU A 67 6.73 -3.11 -7.40
N GLY A 68 6.67 -1.81 -7.73
CA GLY A 68 5.45 -0.99 -7.61
C GLY A 68 5.58 0.16 -6.60
N GLY A 69 6.59 0.13 -5.73
CA GLY A 69 6.87 1.19 -4.77
C GLY A 69 5.98 1.14 -3.52
N ILE A 70 5.57 2.31 -3.03
CA ILE A 70 4.95 2.48 -1.70
C ILE A 70 3.52 3.04 -1.73
N ILE A 71 2.92 3.12 -2.91
CA ILE A 71 1.54 3.58 -3.14
C ILE A 71 0.80 2.46 -3.85
N ILE A 72 -0.52 2.33 -3.59
CA ILE A 72 -1.35 1.26 -4.17
C ILE A 72 -1.47 1.33 -5.70
N ASP A 73 -1.23 2.50 -6.29
CA ASP A 73 -1.27 2.73 -7.73
C ASP A 73 0.15 2.63 -8.31
N ASP A 74 0.44 1.51 -8.96
CA ASP A 74 1.75 1.20 -9.55
C ASP A 74 2.22 2.29 -10.53
N ALA A 75 1.29 2.94 -11.25
CA ALA A 75 1.59 3.94 -12.27
C ALA A 75 2.27 5.21 -11.69
N ILE A 76 2.20 5.41 -10.38
CA ILE A 76 2.86 6.55 -9.70
C ILE A 76 4.39 6.40 -9.69
N PHE A 77 4.92 5.19 -9.59
CA PHE A 77 6.37 4.94 -9.55
C PHE A 77 6.89 4.29 -10.83
N LYS A 78 6.07 3.48 -11.49
CA LYS A 78 6.47 2.71 -12.66
C LYS A 78 5.30 2.56 -13.62
N ASP A 79 5.42 3.20 -14.77
CA ASP A 79 4.53 3.02 -15.91
C ASP A 79 5.38 2.54 -17.10
N ASP A 80 5.34 1.23 -17.33
CA ASP A 80 6.12 0.59 -18.40
C ASP A 80 5.65 1.02 -19.79
N ASP A 81 4.35 1.31 -19.95
CA ASP A 81 3.76 1.72 -21.23
C ASP A 81 4.18 3.15 -21.59
N ALA A 82 4.28 4.03 -20.59
CA ALA A 82 4.79 5.39 -20.76
C ALA A 82 6.33 5.49 -20.69
N GLY A 83 7.03 4.40 -20.35
CA GLY A 83 8.48 4.39 -20.16
C GLY A 83 8.96 5.24 -18.98
N PHE A 84 8.12 5.37 -17.94
CA PHE A 84 8.36 6.20 -16.78
C PHE A 84 8.79 5.37 -15.57
N PHE A 85 9.86 5.80 -14.91
CA PHE A 85 10.33 5.21 -13.66
C PHE A 85 10.84 6.29 -12.71
N LEU A 86 10.26 6.34 -11.51
CA LEU A 86 10.67 7.23 -10.44
C LEU A 86 11.18 6.42 -9.25
N GLN A 87 12.35 6.78 -8.73
CA GLN A 87 12.89 6.17 -7.51
C GLN A 87 13.41 7.26 -6.58
N ASN A 88 13.03 7.19 -5.31
CA ASN A 88 13.52 8.04 -4.24
C ASN A 88 13.86 7.15 -3.02
N PHE A 89 14.46 7.70 -1.97
CA PHE A 89 14.93 6.85 -0.89
C PHE A 89 13.79 6.13 -0.14
N ILE A 90 12.55 6.63 -0.13
CA ILE A 90 11.43 5.94 0.53
C ILE A 90 10.97 4.71 -0.27
N SER A 91 11.18 4.69 -1.60
CA SER A 91 10.88 3.56 -2.48
C SER A 91 12.13 2.72 -2.83
N MET A 92 13.03 2.58 -1.86
CA MET A 92 14.22 1.73 -1.95
C MET A 92 14.29 0.78 -0.77
N ASP A 93 14.77 -0.44 -1.02
CA ASP A 93 15.19 -1.35 0.03
C ASP A 93 16.67 -1.14 0.41
N PRO A 94 17.14 -1.71 1.54
CA PRO A 94 18.57 -1.87 1.79
C PRO A 94 19.25 -2.72 0.70
N PRO A 95 20.51 -2.42 0.33
CA PRO A 95 21.41 -1.46 0.98
C PRO A 95 21.27 0.00 0.51
N GLN A 96 20.49 0.30 -0.53
CA GLN A 96 20.47 1.64 -1.16
C GLN A 96 19.74 2.69 -0.31
N HIS A 97 18.66 2.31 0.39
CA HIS A 97 17.88 3.21 1.24
C HIS A 97 18.73 3.95 2.28
N GLY A 98 19.58 3.21 3.02
CA GLY A 98 20.29 3.73 4.19
C GLY A 98 21.20 4.93 3.90
N PRO A 99 22.11 4.84 2.92
CA PRO A 99 22.98 5.94 2.50
C PRO A 99 22.20 7.19 2.07
N GLN A 100 21.12 7.04 1.30
CA GLN A 100 20.34 8.19 0.82
C GLN A 100 19.59 8.89 1.95
N ARG A 101 18.92 8.12 2.83
CA ARG A 101 18.24 8.68 4.00
C ARG A 101 19.22 9.43 4.91
N LYS A 102 20.43 8.88 5.12
CA LYS A 102 21.46 9.52 5.95
C LYS A 102 21.94 10.85 5.37
N ALA A 103 21.92 11.02 4.05
CA ALA A 103 22.40 12.24 3.41
C ALA A 103 21.50 13.46 3.65
N VAL A 104 20.27 13.26 4.13
CA VAL A 104 19.25 14.32 4.35
C VAL A 104 18.76 14.40 5.82
N ASN A 105 19.40 13.67 6.73
CA ASN A 105 19.11 13.70 8.18
C ASN A 105 20.04 14.64 8.95
#